data_AF-A0A969YR22-F1
#
_entry.id   AF-A0A969YR22-F1
#
_cell.length_a   1.000
_cell.length_b   1.000
_cell.length_c   1.000
_cell.angle_alpha   90.00
_cell.angle_beta   90.00
_cell.angle_gamma   90.00
#
_symmetry.space_group_name_H-M   'P 1'
#
loop_
_entity.id
_entity.type
_entity.pdbx_description
1 polymer ?
#
loop_
_entity_poly.entity_id
_entity_poly.type
_entity_poly.pdbx_seq_one_letter_code
_entity_poly.pdbx_strand_id
1 'polypeptide(L)'
;MSKYMQLTVTVLPYYQGDLEGTYPKLARYLGRLDPGLANRSPSLYELVGQLDALLYRLEGTKLREVLLRHREKLLDLHKIAQENIAEWNLARADQLLYSMEDTFSEIELELG
;
A
#
# COMPACT_ATOMS: atom_id res chain seq x y z
N MET A 1 -24.90 1.13 -18.79
CA MET A 1 -23.45 1.41 -18.93
C MET A 1 -23.23 2.32 -20.13
N SER A 2 -22.29 3.27 -20.05
CA SER A 2 -22.02 4.22 -21.14
C SER A 2 -21.44 3.51 -22.37
N LYS A 3 -21.84 3.96 -23.57
CA LYS A 3 -21.47 3.33 -24.85
C LYS A 3 -20.06 3.68 -25.32
N TYR A 4 -19.47 4.77 -24.82
CA TYR A 4 -18.17 5.31 -25.25
C TYR A 4 -17.33 5.90 -24.12
N MET A 5 -17.81 5.84 -22.87
CA MET A 5 -17.11 6.46 -21.74
C MET A 5 -16.84 5.41 -20.66
N GLN A 6 -15.62 5.46 -20.14
CA GLN A 6 -15.16 4.67 -19.02
C GLN A 6 -14.79 5.61 -17.88
N LEU A 7 -15.17 5.23 -16.66
CA LEU A 7 -14.70 5.87 -15.44
C LEU A 7 -13.55 5.04 -14.89
N THR A 8 -12.44 5.70 -14.61
CA THR A 8 -11.27 5.12 -13.95
C THR A 8 -11.12 5.81 -12.60
N VAL A 9 -11.09 5.02 -11.53
CA VAL A 9 -10.76 5.51 -10.19
C VAL A 9 -9.35 5.03 -9.87
N THR A 10 -8.46 5.96 -9.55
CA THR A 10 -7.06 5.68 -9.21
C THR A 10 -6.78 6.25 -7.83
N VAL A 11 -6.17 5.45 -6.96
CA VAL A 11 -5.63 5.91 -5.68
C VAL A 11 -4.21 6.41 -5.94
N LEU A 12 -3.95 7.68 -5.63
CA LEU A 12 -2.63 8.28 -5.81
C LEU A 12 -1.93 8.43 -4.46
N PRO A 13 -0.60 8.28 -4.40
CA PRO A 13 0.16 8.59 -3.19
C PRO A 13 0.09 10.10 -2.88
N TYR A 14 -0.08 10.44 -1.61
CA TYR A 14 -0.02 11.82 -1.12
C TYR A 14 0.95 11.94 0.06
N TYR A 15 2.24 11.74 -0.22
CA TYR A 15 3.31 11.92 0.75
C TYR A 15 3.65 13.42 0.86
N GLN A 16 3.95 13.92 2.07
CA GLN A 16 4.41 15.32 2.24
C GLN A 16 5.77 15.61 1.59
N GLY A 17 6.50 14.57 1.17
CA GLY A 17 7.65 14.63 0.27
C GLY A 17 7.62 13.44 -0.68
N ASP A 18 8.21 12.33 -0.26
CA ASP A 18 8.22 11.05 -0.97
C ASP A 18 8.03 9.88 0.01
N LEU A 19 8.03 8.66 -0.52
CA LEU A 19 7.94 7.46 0.30
C LEU A 19 9.11 7.36 1.29
N GLU A 20 10.31 7.81 0.91
CA GLU A 20 11.51 7.76 1.75
C GLU A 20 11.43 8.75 2.94
N GLY A 21 10.90 9.95 2.72
CA GLY A 21 10.68 10.93 3.78
C GLY A 21 9.57 10.53 4.75
N THR A 22 8.56 9.79 4.28
CA THR A 22 7.41 9.37 5.11
C THR A 22 7.66 8.03 5.81
N TYR A 23 8.20 7.06 5.09
CA TYR A 23 8.47 5.69 5.55
C TYR A 23 9.91 5.27 5.21
N PRO A 24 10.92 5.86 5.87
CA PRO A 24 12.33 5.68 5.51
C PRO A 24 12.81 4.23 5.59
N LYS A 25 12.38 3.46 6.59
CA LYS A 25 12.78 2.05 6.74
C LYS A 25 12.11 1.22 5.67
N LEU A 26 10.81 1.39 5.44
CA LEU A 26 10.10 0.74 4.34
C LEU A 26 10.77 1.03 3.00
N ALA A 27 11.03 2.30 2.68
CA ALA A 27 11.69 2.73 1.46
C ALA A 27 13.07 2.09 1.30
N ARG A 28 13.85 1.97 2.39
CA ARG A 28 15.16 1.30 2.38
C ARG A 28 15.06 -0.18 2.02
N TYR A 29 14.08 -0.91 2.55
CA TYR A 29 13.88 -2.31 2.20
C TYR A 29 13.37 -2.47 0.76
N LEU A 30 12.43 -1.63 0.33
CA LEU A 30 11.89 -1.66 -1.03
C LEU A 30 12.95 -1.25 -2.07
N GLY A 31 13.75 -0.23 -1.81
CA GLY A 31 14.83 0.22 -2.70
C GLY A 31 15.96 -0.78 -2.85
N ARG A 32 16.21 -1.64 -1.85
CA ARG A 32 17.13 -2.79 -1.98
C ARG A 32 16.58 -3.88 -2.89
N LEU A 33 15.26 -4.05 -2.90
CA LEU A 33 14.58 -5.05 -3.70
C LEU A 33 14.49 -4.64 -5.17
N ASP A 34 14.08 -3.40 -5.39
CA ASP A 34 13.93 -2.77 -6.69
C ASP A 34 14.14 -1.26 -6.53
N PRO A 35 15.29 -0.71 -6.95
CA PRO A 35 15.55 0.73 -6.89
C PRO A 35 14.49 1.56 -7.62
N GLY A 36 13.84 0.99 -8.64
CA GLY A 36 12.75 1.63 -9.38
C GLY A 36 11.45 1.71 -8.59
N LEU A 37 11.22 0.83 -7.62
CA LEU A 37 9.99 0.79 -6.83
C LEU A 37 9.97 1.87 -5.75
N ALA A 38 11.10 2.14 -5.10
CA ALA A 38 11.23 3.30 -4.20
C ALA A 38 11.11 4.63 -4.96
N ASN A 39 11.78 4.75 -6.11
CA ASN A 39 11.75 5.96 -6.94
C ASN A 39 10.37 6.28 -7.53
N ARG A 40 9.52 5.26 -7.74
CA ARG A 40 8.14 5.46 -8.20
C ARG A 40 7.19 5.95 -7.11
N SER A 41 7.59 5.89 -5.84
CA SER A 41 6.76 6.23 -4.68
C SER A 41 5.33 5.68 -4.79
N PRO A 42 5.15 4.35 -4.93
CA PRO A 42 3.82 3.75 -5.05
C PRO A 42 2.93 4.13 -3.87
N SER A 43 1.62 4.21 -4.10
CA SER A 43 0.66 4.32 -3.01
C SER A 43 0.71 3.07 -2.13
N LEU A 44 0.39 3.21 -0.84
CA LEU A 44 0.26 2.08 0.06
C LEU A 44 -0.81 1.09 -0.44
N TYR A 45 -1.88 1.61 -1.05
CA TYR A 45 -2.91 0.81 -1.71
C TYR A 45 -2.32 -0.07 -2.81
N GLU A 46 -1.51 0.47 -3.72
CA GLU A 46 -0.84 -0.31 -4.76
C GLU A 46 0.15 -1.34 -4.19
N LEU A 47 0.87 -1.01 -3.12
CA LEU A 47 1.75 -1.95 -2.43
C LEU A 47 0.98 -3.14 -1.88
N VAL A 48 -0.18 -2.89 -1.25
CA VAL A 48 -1.02 -3.98 -0.72
C VAL A 48 -1.66 -4.80 -1.83
N GLY A 49 -2.06 -4.16 -2.93
CA GLY A 49 -2.55 -4.88 -4.13
C GLY A 49 -1.53 -5.84 -4.73
N GLN A 50 -0.24 -5.65 -4.43
CA GLN A 50 0.87 -6.52 -4.84
C GLN A 50 1.51 -7.25 -3.65
N LEU A 51 0.85 -7.31 -2.49
CA LEU A 51 1.46 -7.77 -1.23
C LEU A 51 2.04 -9.17 -1.33
N ASP A 52 1.33 -10.12 -1.94
CA ASP A 52 1.82 -11.49 -2.06
C ASP A 52 3.07 -11.60 -2.93
N ALA A 53 3.14 -10.82 -4.02
CA ALA A 53 4.33 -10.74 -4.86
C ALA A 53 5.50 -10.06 -4.12
N LEU A 54 5.23 -9.03 -3.33
CA LEU A 54 6.24 -8.37 -2.49
C LEU A 54 6.77 -9.32 -1.41
N LEU A 55 5.88 -10.04 -0.72
CA LEU A 55 6.25 -11.01 0.32
C LEU A 55 7.15 -12.12 -0.21
N TYR A 56 6.90 -12.58 -1.44
CA TYR A 56 7.76 -13.55 -2.11
C TYR A 56 9.16 -12.97 -2.37
N ARG A 57 9.25 -11.74 -2.90
CA ARG A 57 10.55 -11.11 -3.21
C ARG A 57 11.33 -10.74 -1.94
N LEU A 58 10.65 -10.45 -0.84
CA LEU A 58 11.24 -10.06 0.44
C LEU A 58 11.69 -11.26 1.29
N GLU A 59 11.83 -12.45 0.71
CA GLU A 59 12.26 -13.65 1.42
C GLU A 59 13.57 -13.43 2.20
N GLY A 60 13.60 -13.90 3.46
CA GLY A 60 14.75 -13.74 4.36
C GLY A 60 14.94 -12.32 4.93
N THR A 61 14.06 -11.36 4.64
CA THR A 61 14.15 -9.99 5.19
C THR A 61 13.27 -9.80 6.42
N LYS A 62 13.70 -8.90 7.32
CA LYS A 62 12.87 -8.45 8.46
C LYS A 62 11.55 -7.82 7.99
N LEU A 63 11.55 -7.12 6.85
CA LEU A 63 10.33 -6.53 6.29
C LEU A 63 9.27 -7.60 5.98
N ARG A 64 9.66 -8.75 5.41
CA ARG A 64 8.72 -9.84 5.18
C ARG A 64 8.10 -10.35 6.47
N GLU A 65 8.89 -10.55 7.51
CA GLU A 65 8.39 -11.04 8.80
C GLU A 65 7.36 -10.08 9.41
N VAL A 66 7.65 -8.77 9.37
CA VAL A 66 6.72 -7.72 9.83
C VAL A 66 5.46 -7.71 8.95
N LEU A 67 5.60 -7.67 7.63
CA LEU A 67 4.45 -7.67 6.70
C LEU A 67 3.58 -8.92 6.85
N LEU A 68 4.15 -10.09 7.14
CA LEU A 68 3.38 -11.31 7.39
C LEU A 68 2.47 -11.20 8.62
N ARG A 69 2.89 -10.48 9.68
CA ARG A 69 2.05 -10.25 10.86
C ARG A 69 0.83 -9.37 10.55
N HIS A 70 0.97 -8.46 9.60
CA HIS A 70 -0.07 -7.52 9.19
C HIS A 70 -0.83 -7.94 7.93
N ARG A 71 -0.47 -9.08 7.33
CA ARG A 71 -0.94 -9.50 5.99
C ARG A 71 -2.46 -9.56 5.90
N GLU A 72 -3.10 -10.25 6.84
CA GLU A 72 -4.55 -10.43 6.82
C GLU A 72 -5.28 -9.08 6.91
N LYS A 73 -4.88 -8.24 7.88
CA LYS A 73 -5.42 -6.89 8.07
C LYS A 73 -5.27 -6.04 6.80
N LEU A 74 -4.09 -6.04 6.17
CA LEU A 74 -3.84 -5.27 4.95
C LEU A 74 -4.70 -5.76 3.78
N LEU A 75 -4.78 -7.07 3.55
CA LEU A 75 -5.58 -7.64 2.46
C LEU A 75 -7.07 -7.37 2.64
N ASP A 76 -7.58 -7.46 3.87
CA ASP A 76 -8.97 -7.13 4.20
C ASP A 76 -9.26 -5.64 3.95
N LEU A 77 -8.38 -4.74 4.42
CA LEU A 77 -8.50 -3.31 4.17
C LEU A 77 -8.51 -3.00 2.66
N HIS A 78 -7.60 -3.59 1.90
CA HIS A 78 -7.52 -3.41 0.46
C HIS A 78 -8.78 -3.92 -0.25
N LYS A 79 -9.27 -5.11 0.12
CA LYS A 79 -10.49 -5.68 -0.46
C LYS A 79 -11.71 -4.80 -0.20
N ILE A 80 -11.93 -4.39 1.05
CA ILE A 80 -13.08 -3.56 1.41
C ILE A 80 -12.97 -2.17 0.76
N ALA A 81 -11.77 -1.61 0.67
CA ALA A 81 -11.53 -0.35 -0.04
C ALA A 81 -11.87 -0.49 -1.52
N GLN A 82 -11.41 -1.56 -2.17
CA GLN A 82 -11.71 -1.85 -3.58
C GLN A 82 -13.21 -1.99 -3.84
N GLU A 83 -13.95 -2.67 -2.95
CA GLU A 83 -15.41 -2.81 -3.02
C GLU A 83 -16.09 -1.43 -2.91
N ASN A 84 -15.71 -0.61 -1.93
CA ASN A 84 -16.28 0.73 -1.75
C ASN A 84 -15.94 1.67 -2.91
N ILE A 85 -14.75 1.57 -3.50
CA ILE A 85 -14.39 2.31 -4.72
C ILE A 85 -15.30 1.89 -5.89
N ALA A 86 -15.51 0.59 -6.08
CA ALA A 86 -16.37 0.07 -7.15
C ALA A 86 -17.84 0.51 -7.00
N GLU A 87 -18.31 0.63 -5.75
CA GLU A 87 -19.65 1.11 -5.41
C GLU A 87 -19.78 2.64 -5.35
N TRP A 88 -18.72 3.39 -5.68
CA TRP A 88 -18.67 4.86 -5.58
C TRP A 88 -18.86 5.40 -4.15
N ASN A 89 -18.66 4.58 -3.13
CA ASN A 89 -18.62 4.99 -1.74
C ASN A 89 -17.24 5.54 -1.37
N LEU A 90 -16.86 6.65 -2.02
CA LEU A 90 -15.51 7.22 -1.93
C LEU A 90 -15.16 7.73 -0.53
N ALA A 91 -16.13 8.25 0.23
CA ALA A 91 -15.90 8.69 1.60
C ALA A 91 -15.52 7.52 2.53
N ARG A 92 -16.14 6.35 2.33
CA ARG A 92 -15.77 5.14 3.10
C ARG A 92 -14.45 4.56 2.63
N ALA A 93 -14.20 4.57 1.32
CA ALA A 93 -12.91 4.15 0.76
C ALA A 93 -11.76 4.99 1.35
N ASP A 94 -11.92 6.30 1.43
CA ASP A 94 -10.95 7.23 2.02
C ASP A 94 -10.62 6.87 3.49
N GLN A 95 -11.62 6.59 4.31
CA GLN A 95 -11.40 6.12 5.69
C GLN A 95 -10.62 4.80 5.77
N LEU A 96 -10.81 3.90 4.81
CA LEU A 96 -10.09 2.62 4.75
C LEU A 96 -8.64 2.82 4.30
N LEU A 97 -8.39 3.78 3.40
CA LEU A 97 -7.04 4.19 3.02
C LEU A 97 -6.29 4.79 4.21
N TYR A 98 -6.93 5.65 5.01
CA TYR A 98 -6.35 6.13 6.28
C TYR A 98 -6.03 4.98 7.24
N SER A 99 -6.92 3.99 7.37
CA SER A 99 -6.65 2.81 8.23
C SER A 99 -5.48 1.96 7.71
N MET A 100 -5.24 1.98 6.40
CA MET A 100 -4.08 1.35 5.78
C MET A 100 -2.80 2.12 6.11
N GLU A 101 -2.82 3.46 6.05
CA GLU A 101 -1.71 4.32 6.48
C GLU A 101 -1.32 4.07 7.95
N ASP A 102 -2.31 3.93 8.84
CA ASP A 102 -2.08 3.58 10.25
C ASP A 102 -1.33 2.25 10.37
N THR A 103 -1.75 1.24 9.60
CA THR A 103 -1.09 -0.07 9.60
C THR A 103 0.34 0.00 9.08
N PHE A 104 0.60 0.77 8.02
CA PHE A 104 1.97 0.99 7.55
C PHE A 104 2.82 1.79 8.53
N SER A 105 2.23 2.69 9.30
CA SER A 105 2.91 3.41 10.38
C SER A 105 3.32 2.45 11.50
N GLU A 106 2.46 1.50 11.87
CA GLU A 106 2.80 0.40 12.81
C GLU A 106 3.96 -0.45 12.27
N ILE A 107 3.90 -0.85 10.99
CA ILE A 107 4.97 -1.61 10.31
C ILE A 107 6.29 -0.85 10.38
N GLU A 108 6.30 0.44 10.05
CA GLU A 108 7.49 1.29 10.08
C GLU A 108 8.11 1.36 11.49
N LEU A 109 7.29 1.40 12.54
CA LEU A 109 7.77 1.34 13.93
C LEU A 109 8.40 -0.03 14.25
N GLU A 110 7.79 -1.13 13.82
CA GLU A 110 8.29 -2.50 14.05
C GLU A 110 9.59 -2.82 13.30
N LEU A 111 9.86 -2.14 12.18
CA LEU A 111 11.09 -2.32 11.41
C LEU A 111 12.36 -1.90 12.17
N GLY A 112 12.24 -1.18 13.28
CA GLY A 112 13.35 -0.77 14.14
C GLY A 112 13.89 0.59 13.75
#